data_AF-A0A958A7V6-F1
#
_entry.id   AF-A0A958A7V6-F1
#
_cell.length_a   1.000
_cell.length_b   1.000
_cell.length_c   1.000
_cell.angle_alpha   90.00
_cell.angle_beta   90.00
_cell.angle_gamma   90.00
#
_symmetry.space_group_name_H-M   'P 1'
#
loop_
_entity.id
_entity.type
_entity.pdbx_description
1 polymer ?
#
loop_
_entity_poly.entity_id
_entity_poly.type
_entity_poly.pdbx_seq_one_letter_code
_entity_poly.pdbx_strand_id
1 'polypeptide(L)'
;MYQETYYIDKSSQTFADVLAAYGLAILLNRVIQEADQEVDIRIRDDGSYYAIVLDKPLEAAWVEQCRYFGEAPFIATAKMLKAGQVPEGIWLVDYEAERESNNLYYEGLKQLPAEARRPGASADQYPELAAVQAHKPRPDWAILAQVNQMSAISAYNGMVMAWYESKDCFAEQFKLILKMCATAPNDLEGTVADWKKLAKRHDLSAKAEAAATQVFNPANGKGANRAKADSLTIGGQKNFWLMEYLKLIGMRFAGLPRVVSGAKDRKTYILLPVNIELSTSNKVFQAFNDGLWASSAIKMDILAAFRYAQIFLRQWSAGQLDHRKLRQGGQPGNYVQGLAVTFYKDMGSAHAVLNQSTLGLPRWVDKVETKDEAHQFLEMLAEHERVINGLDEKRGLEYDLLRTYRDFLSDRDMRHFFAFTAAYSSHLTHKIENKAYVSQFTTTHLEVLIMSQDKSLKPILASEGFQNVANAIRQSTVNPQRAKISGNRVYDIRYGLGNDLKRKANYNNEFIQALTDFMHSYNQENVQIEESYKGHPPFRRKQLTTTDIAEIIDLVDEYGAKTIGNMLVAFGYARVPREADDSATE
;
A
#
# COMPACT_ATOMS: atom_id res chain seq x y z
N MET A 1 -24.18 -12.40 24.84
CA MET A 1 -23.71 -11.02 25.12
C MET A 1 -22.26 -11.05 25.59
N TYR A 2 -21.91 -11.80 26.63
CA TYR A 2 -20.53 -12.03 27.05
C TYR A 2 -20.04 -13.32 26.39
N GLN A 3 -19.21 -13.21 25.35
CA GLN A 3 -18.87 -14.32 24.47
C GLN A 3 -17.48 -14.13 23.85
N GLU A 4 -16.96 -15.17 23.21
CA GLU A 4 -15.64 -15.19 22.56
C GLU A 4 -15.63 -14.52 21.19
N THR A 5 -16.78 -14.37 20.53
CA THR A 5 -16.82 -13.85 19.16
C THR A 5 -17.95 -12.84 19.00
N TYR A 6 -17.63 -11.68 18.45
CA TYR A 6 -18.60 -10.65 18.05
C TYR A 6 -18.54 -10.42 16.55
N TYR A 7 -19.60 -9.85 15.97
CA TYR A 7 -19.78 -9.76 14.53
C TYR A 7 -20.08 -8.34 14.08
N ILE A 8 -19.54 -7.95 12.92
CA ILE A 8 -19.88 -6.73 12.19
C ILE A 8 -20.28 -7.12 10.77
N ASP A 9 -21.53 -6.85 10.40
CA ASP A 9 -22.03 -7.14 9.06
C ASP A 9 -21.37 -6.28 7.99
N LYS A 10 -21.13 -6.87 6.80
CA LYS A 10 -20.69 -6.12 5.62
C LYS A 10 -21.85 -5.46 4.89
N SER A 11 -22.57 -4.60 5.61
CA SER A 11 -23.80 -3.97 5.14
C SER A 11 -23.61 -2.98 3.99
N SER A 12 -22.47 -2.27 3.94
CA SER A 12 -22.20 -1.28 2.90
C SER A 12 -21.33 -1.81 1.76
N GLN A 13 -20.64 -2.94 1.97
CA GLN A 13 -19.61 -3.48 1.08
C GLN A 13 -18.53 -2.43 0.73
N THR A 14 -18.30 -1.49 1.64
CA THR A 14 -17.28 -0.44 1.52
C THR A 14 -16.31 -0.52 2.68
N PHE A 15 -15.29 0.34 2.69
CA PHE A 15 -14.39 0.39 3.84
C PHE A 15 -15.09 0.72 5.17
N ALA A 16 -16.32 1.27 5.13
CA ALA A 16 -17.07 1.60 6.34
C ALA A 16 -17.28 0.37 7.25
N ASP A 17 -17.49 -0.80 6.66
CA ASP A 17 -17.69 -2.05 7.43
C ASP A 17 -16.37 -2.47 8.10
N VAL A 18 -15.26 -2.27 7.41
CA VAL A 18 -13.90 -2.54 7.92
C VAL A 18 -13.59 -1.62 9.09
N LEU A 19 -13.90 -0.33 8.96
CA LEU A 19 -13.72 0.64 10.04
C LEU A 19 -14.55 0.26 11.27
N ALA A 20 -15.80 -0.17 11.10
CA ALA A 20 -16.62 -0.63 12.22
C ALA A 20 -16.01 -1.88 12.91
N ALA A 21 -15.46 -2.82 12.15
CA ALA A 21 -14.76 -4.00 12.69
C ALA A 21 -13.53 -3.63 13.54
N TYR A 22 -12.66 -2.76 13.03
CA TYR A 22 -11.53 -2.24 13.83
C TYR A 22 -11.99 -1.45 15.05
N GLY A 23 -13.04 -0.63 14.90
CA GLY A 23 -13.62 0.13 16.00
C GLY A 23 -14.07 -0.77 17.15
N LEU A 24 -14.83 -1.83 16.83
CA LEU A 24 -15.27 -2.79 17.83
C LEU A 24 -14.09 -3.51 18.50
N ALA A 25 -13.11 -3.95 17.72
CA ALA A 25 -11.92 -4.62 18.25
C ALA A 25 -11.12 -3.72 19.22
N ILE A 26 -10.94 -2.44 18.88
CA ILE A 26 -10.25 -1.46 19.73
C ILE A 26 -11.02 -1.21 21.03
N LEU A 27 -12.34 -1.04 20.96
CA LEU A 27 -13.14 -0.82 22.15
C LEU A 27 -13.15 -2.03 23.09
N LEU A 28 -13.26 -3.26 22.54
CA LEU A 28 -13.14 -4.49 23.32
C LEU A 28 -11.77 -4.59 23.99
N ASN A 29 -10.69 -4.31 23.23
CA ASN A 29 -9.34 -4.29 23.76
C ASN A 29 -9.19 -3.30 24.91
N ARG A 30 -9.82 -2.13 24.82
CA ARG A 30 -9.75 -1.12 25.87
C ARG A 30 -10.46 -1.56 27.15
N VAL A 31 -11.63 -2.20 27.05
CA VAL A 31 -12.34 -2.77 28.21
C VAL A 31 -11.49 -3.85 28.89
N ILE A 32 -10.86 -4.72 28.11
CA ILE A 32 -9.97 -5.78 28.61
C ILE A 32 -8.75 -5.20 29.32
N GLN A 33 -8.13 -4.16 28.76
CA GLN A 33 -6.99 -3.47 29.38
C GLN A 33 -7.37 -2.76 30.69
N GLU A 34 -8.54 -2.12 30.76
CA GLU A 34 -9.02 -1.50 32.01
C GLU A 34 -9.31 -2.53 33.11
N ALA A 35 -9.59 -3.78 32.73
CA ALA A 35 -9.75 -4.90 33.65
C ALA A 35 -8.42 -5.61 34.00
N ASP A 36 -7.28 -5.08 33.53
CA ASP A 36 -5.93 -5.65 33.70
C ASP A 36 -5.86 -7.13 33.27
N GLN A 37 -6.49 -7.43 32.13
CA GLN A 37 -6.51 -8.78 31.55
C GLN A 37 -5.66 -8.85 30.29
N GLU A 38 -4.99 -9.99 30.10
CA GLU A 38 -4.36 -10.35 28.84
C GLU A 38 -5.32 -11.25 28.04
N VAL A 39 -5.85 -10.72 26.94
CA VAL A 39 -6.73 -11.41 25.99
C VAL A 39 -6.30 -10.98 24.59
N ASP A 40 -5.94 -11.94 23.75
CA ASP A 40 -5.66 -11.66 22.34
C ASP A 40 -6.97 -11.43 21.58
N ILE A 41 -7.02 -10.37 20.78
CA ILE A 41 -8.14 -10.08 19.86
C ILE A 41 -7.68 -10.27 18.42
N ARG A 42 -8.49 -10.98 17.64
CA ARG A 42 -8.32 -11.14 16.18
C ARG A 42 -9.49 -10.56 15.42
N ILE A 43 -9.18 -9.97 14.27
CA ILE A 43 -10.17 -9.55 13.27
C ILE A 43 -10.08 -10.54 12.11
N ARG A 44 -11.16 -11.28 11.88
CA ARG A 44 -11.27 -12.28 10.81
C ARG A 44 -12.35 -11.90 9.82
N ASP A 45 -12.03 -12.01 8.54
CA ASP A 45 -12.99 -11.86 7.45
C ASP A 45 -13.63 -13.23 7.14
N ASP A 46 -14.92 -13.37 7.47
CA ASP A 46 -15.71 -14.59 7.25
C ASP A 46 -16.69 -14.45 6.06
N GLY A 47 -16.38 -13.55 5.11
CA GLY A 47 -17.16 -13.34 3.89
C GLY A 47 -18.25 -12.29 4.06
N SER A 48 -19.41 -12.64 4.64
CA SER A 48 -20.56 -11.73 4.79
C SER A 48 -20.47 -10.80 6.01
N TYR A 49 -19.58 -11.11 6.95
CA TYR A 49 -19.32 -10.32 8.15
C TYR A 49 -17.83 -10.38 8.52
N TYR A 50 -17.40 -9.47 9.39
CA TYR A 50 -16.15 -9.58 10.14
C TYR A 50 -16.44 -10.19 11.51
N ALA A 51 -15.64 -11.17 11.91
CA ALA A 51 -15.65 -11.76 13.25
C ALA A 51 -14.52 -11.16 14.10
N ILE A 52 -14.85 -10.63 15.27
CA ILE A 52 -13.91 -10.17 16.29
C ILE A 52 -13.79 -11.28 17.32
N VAL A 53 -12.69 -12.03 17.28
CA VAL A 53 -12.48 -13.25 18.05
C VAL A 53 -11.51 -12.98 19.19
N LEU A 54 -11.96 -13.21 20.42
CA LEU A 54 -11.18 -13.16 21.64
C LEU A 54 -10.64 -14.58 21.93
N ASP A 55 -9.44 -14.69 22.50
CA ASP A 55 -8.88 -15.99 22.89
C ASP A 55 -9.52 -16.60 24.15
N LYS A 56 -10.26 -15.79 24.93
CA LYS A 56 -11.17 -16.22 25.99
C LYS A 56 -12.44 -15.37 26.00
N PRO A 57 -13.57 -15.87 26.55
CA PRO A 57 -14.82 -15.11 26.57
C PRO A 57 -14.66 -13.80 27.34
N LEU A 58 -15.34 -12.74 26.88
CA LEU A 58 -15.49 -11.53 27.67
C LEU A 58 -16.22 -11.85 28.98
N GLU A 59 -15.78 -11.31 30.12
CA GLU A 59 -16.49 -11.49 31.40
C GLU A 59 -17.40 -10.29 31.72
N ALA A 60 -18.51 -10.57 32.42
CA ALA A 60 -19.46 -9.55 32.84
C ALA A 60 -18.82 -8.48 33.74
N ALA A 61 -17.95 -8.91 34.66
CA ALA A 61 -17.28 -8.02 35.61
C ALA A 61 -16.41 -6.97 34.90
N TRP A 62 -15.73 -7.33 33.82
CA TRP A 62 -14.87 -6.40 33.07
C TRP A 62 -15.68 -5.26 32.46
N VAL A 63 -16.88 -5.56 31.97
CA VAL A 63 -17.79 -4.56 31.38
C VAL A 63 -18.49 -3.72 32.45
N GLU A 64 -18.95 -4.36 33.52
CA GLU A 64 -19.73 -3.71 34.58
C GLU A 64 -18.90 -2.77 35.45
N GLN A 65 -17.61 -3.07 35.62
CA GLN A 65 -16.66 -2.26 36.37
C GLN A 65 -15.85 -1.33 35.47
N CYS A 66 -16.08 -1.35 34.16
CA CYS A 66 -15.33 -0.54 33.20
C CYS A 66 -15.56 0.94 33.43
N ARG A 67 -14.48 1.68 33.66
CA ARG A 67 -14.51 3.14 33.76
C ARG A 67 -14.67 3.75 32.38
N TYR A 68 -15.27 4.94 32.33
CA TYR A 68 -15.33 5.71 31.10
C TYR A 68 -13.93 5.95 30.53
N PHE A 69 -13.81 5.78 29.21
CA PHE A 69 -12.65 6.17 28.44
C PHE A 69 -13.07 6.82 27.12
N GLY A 70 -12.25 7.75 26.60
CA GLY A 70 -12.45 8.39 25.31
C GLY A 70 -11.36 8.01 24.32
N GLU A 71 -11.74 7.44 23.18
CA GLU A 71 -10.79 7.01 22.13
C GLU A 71 -10.69 8.02 20.96
N ALA A 72 -11.23 9.21 21.11
CA ALA A 72 -11.17 10.25 20.08
C ALA A 72 -11.20 11.65 20.71
N PRO A 73 -10.32 12.57 20.28
CA PRO A 73 -10.34 13.93 20.79
C PRO A 73 -11.49 14.72 20.18
N PHE A 74 -12.03 15.68 20.94
CA PHE A 74 -12.84 16.76 20.41
C PHE A 74 -11.95 17.74 19.64
N ILE A 75 -12.32 18.10 18.42
CA ILE A 75 -11.54 19.03 17.57
C ILE A 75 -12.04 20.45 17.85
N ALA A 76 -11.22 21.26 18.50
CA ALA A 76 -11.48 22.68 18.71
C ALA A 76 -10.97 23.50 17.51
N THR A 77 -11.86 24.23 16.86
CA THR A 77 -11.48 25.24 15.86
C THR A 77 -11.29 26.60 16.52
N ALA A 78 -10.54 27.50 15.88
CA ALA A 78 -10.39 28.88 16.36
C ALA A 78 -11.75 29.58 16.59
N LYS A 79 -12.77 29.28 15.78
CA LYS A 79 -14.13 29.81 15.97
C LYS A 79 -14.77 29.30 17.26
N MET A 80 -14.64 28.01 17.56
CA MET A 80 -15.21 27.40 18.76
C MET A 80 -14.51 27.89 20.03
N LEU A 81 -13.17 27.98 20.01
CA LEU A 81 -12.37 28.49 21.12
C LEU A 81 -12.75 29.94 21.45
N LYS A 82 -12.84 30.82 20.44
CA LYS A 82 -13.26 32.22 20.63
C LYS A 82 -14.67 32.35 21.17
N ALA A 83 -15.56 31.43 20.81
CA ALA A 83 -16.96 31.43 21.25
C ALA A 83 -17.18 30.75 22.61
N GLY A 84 -16.14 30.19 23.24
CA GLY A 84 -16.28 29.38 24.46
C GLY A 84 -17.11 28.11 24.26
N GLN A 85 -17.24 27.63 23.01
CA GLN A 85 -18.04 26.45 22.66
C GLN A 85 -17.23 25.16 22.76
N VAL A 86 -16.46 25.03 23.85
CA VAL A 86 -15.63 23.87 24.12
C VAL A 86 -16.07 23.24 25.46
N PRO A 87 -16.45 21.96 25.47
CA PRO A 87 -16.86 21.29 26.70
C PRO A 87 -15.71 21.18 27.71
N GLU A 88 -16.04 21.30 29.00
CA GLU A 88 -15.05 21.09 30.06
C GLU A 88 -14.80 19.60 30.33
N GLY A 89 -13.54 19.25 30.62
CA GLY A 89 -13.12 17.90 30.99
C GLY A 89 -13.04 16.90 29.83
N ILE A 90 -13.35 17.31 28.59
CA ILE A 90 -13.19 16.45 27.41
C ILE A 90 -11.75 16.50 26.88
N TRP A 91 -11.27 15.39 26.33
CA TRP A 91 -10.00 15.37 25.61
C TRP A 91 -10.09 16.28 24.38
N LEU A 92 -9.32 17.37 24.39
CA LEU A 92 -9.36 18.43 23.38
C LEU A 92 -8.11 18.43 22.50
N VAL A 93 -8.28 18.78 21.22
CA VAL A 93 -7.18 19.15 20.31
C VAL A 93 -7.47 20.49 19.67
N ASP A 94 -6.55 21.45 19.80
CA ASP A 94 -6.57 22.71 19.06
C ASP A 94 -6.14 22.46 17.61
N TYR A 95 -7.09 22.59 16.68
CA TYR A 95 -6.86 22.32 15.28
C TYR A 95 -5.85 23.28 14.64
N GLU A 96 -5.88 24.57 14.96
CA GLU A 96 -5.00 25.54 14.30
C GLU A 96 -3.57 25.44 14.83
N ALA A 97 -3.39 25.17 16.13
CA ALA A 97 -2.06 24.93 16.71
C ALA A 97 -1.37 23.68 16.11
N GLU A 98 -2.14 22.60 15.90
CA GLU A 98 -1.64 21.38 15.24
C GLU A 98 -1.36 21.61 13.75
N ARG A 99 -2.20 22.41 13.09
CA ARG A 99 -1.97 22.81 11.69
C ARG A 99 -0.67 23.60 11.54
N GLU A 100 -0.44 24.55 12.43
CA GLU A 100 0.77 25.36 12.46
C GLU A 100 2.00 24.50 12.73
N SER A 101 1.96 23.63 13.76
CA SER A 101 3.03 22.68 14.05
C SER A 101 3.34 21.79 12.85
N ASN A 102 2.31 21.28 12.16
CA ASN A 102 2.50 20.51 10.95
C ASN A 102 3.14 21.31 9.80
N ASN A 103 2.77 22.57 9.62
CA ASN A 103 3.40 23.43 8.62
C ASN A 103 4.89 23.65 8.95
N LEU A 104 5.19 24.00 10.21
CA LEU A 104 6.56 24.22 10.69
C LEU A 104 7.42 22.96 10.53
N TYR A 105 6.88 21.78 10.83
CA TYR A 105 7.58 20.52 10.63
C TYR A 105 8.00 20.29 9.17
N TYR A 106 7.05 20.40 8.23
CA TYR A 106 7.35 20.14 6.83
C TYR A 106 8.14 21.28 6.16
N GLU A 107 8.03 22.51 6.63
CA GLU A 107 8.90 23.62 6.22
C GLU A 107 10.33 23.42 6.73
N GLY A 108 10.49 23.06 8.00
CA GLY A 108 11.77 22.71 8.60
C GLY A 108 12.44 21.54 7.87
N LEU A 109 11.70 20.46 7.58
CA LEU A 109 12.21 19.34 6.80
C LEU A 109 12.76 19.76 5.42
N LYS A 110 12.14 20.74 4.74
CA LYS A 110 12.63 21.21 3.42
C LYS A 110 13.95 21.96 3.52
N GLN A 111 14.23 22.59 4.66
CA GLN A 111 15.46 23.34 4.91
C GLN A 111 16.63 22.43 5.31
N LEU A 112 16.36 21.20 5.74
CA LEU A 112 17.40 20.24 6.12
C LEU A 112 18.22 19.72 4.92
N PRO A 113 19.53 19.47 5.11
CA PRO A 113 20.35 18.80 4.11
C PRO A 113 19.82 17.37 3.82
N ALA A 114 20.18 16.80 2.67
CA ALA A 114 19.65 15.48 2.27
C ALA A 114 20.06 14.37 3.25
N GLU A 115 21.25 14.50 3.83
CA GLU A 115 21.86 13.59 4.79
C GLU A 115 21.15 13.60 6.15
N ALA A 116 20.57 14.74 6.55
CA ALA A 116 19.76 14.86 7.76
C ALA A 116 18.32 14.34 7.56
N ARG A 117 17.86 14.24 6.31
CA ARG A 117 16.53 13.73 5.95
C ARG A 117 16.48 12.21 5.79
N ARG A 118 17.62 11.52 5.87
CA ARG A 118 17.68 10.07 5.71
C ARG A 118 17.10 9.34 6.93
N PRO A 119 16.45 8.18 6.76
CA PRO A 119 16.05 7.34 7.88
C PRO A 119 17.26 7.00 8.77
N GLY A 120 17.12 7.18 10.09
CA GLY A 120 18.20 6.92 11.06
C GLY A 120 19.13 8.09 11.35
N ALA A 121 18.97 9.25 10.68
CA ALA A 121 19.62 10.48 11.12
C ALA A 121 19.12 10.87 12.52
N SER A 122 20.05 11.18 13.42
CA SER A 122 19.74 11.61 14.80
C SER A 122 20.05 13.08 15.02
N ALA A 123 19.42 13.65 16.04
CA ALA A 123 19.72 14.99 16.51
C ALA A 123 21.18 15.14 16.99
N ASP A 124 21.83 14.05 17.42
CA ASP A 124 23.24 14.05 17.81
C ASP A 124 24.17 14.29 16.60
N GLN A 125 23.76 13.81 15.42
CA GLN A 125 24.49 13.98 14.17
C GLN A 125 24.11 15.29 13.47
N TYR A 126 22.85 15.72 13.60
CA TYR A 126 22.28 16.90 12.95
C TYR A 126 21.43 17.68 13.97
N PRO A 127 22.01 18.61 14.73
CA PRO A 127 21.30 19.34 15.79
C PRO A 127 20.03 20.04 15.30
N GLU A 128 20.02 20.54 14.07
CA GLU A 128 18.87 21.15 13.41
C GLU A 128 17.66 20.20 13.30
N LEU A 129 17.88 18.88 13.33
CA LEU A 129 16.82 17.88 13.35
C LEU A 129 16.00 17.96 14.64
N ALA A 130 16.61 18.31 15.77
CA ALA A 130 15.89 18.43 17.05
C ALA A 130 14.80 19.50 16.98
N ALA A 131 15.11 20.66 16.37
CA ALA A 131 14.16 21.74 16.20
C ALA A 131 12.98 21.34 15.29
N VAL A 132 13.26 20.56 14.23
CA VAL A 132 12.20 20.03 13.35
C VAL A 132 11.35 19.00 14.10
N GLN A 133 11.99 18.06 14.81
CA GLN A 133 11.28 17.01 15.56
C GLN A 133 10.40 17.56 16.69
N ALA A 134 10.74 18.72 17.27
CA ALA A 134 9.90 19.40 18.25
C ALA A 134 8.50 19.76 17.72
N HIS A 135 8.38 19.94 16.40
CA HIS A 135 7.10 20.21 15.72
C HIS A 135 6.48 18.97 15.08
N LYS A 136 7.00 17.76 15.36
CA LYS A 136 6.49 16.52 14.74
C LYS A 136 4.97 16.41 14.94
N PRO A 137 4.18 16.30 13.84
CA PRO A 137 2.74 16.19 13.95
C PRO A 137 2.35 14.96 14.74
N ARG A 138 1.23 15.08 15.46
CA ARG A 138 0.56 13.93 16.08
C ARG A 138 0.24 12.84 15.03
N PRO A 139 0.30 11.54 15.40
CA PRO A 139 0.09 10.44 14.44
C PRO A 139 -1.27 10.47 13.71
N ASP A 140 -2.32 11.00 14.36
CA ASP A 140 -3.67 11.09 13.81
C ASP A 140 -3.99 12.42 13.12
N TRP A 141 -3.00 13.32 12.95
CA TRP A 141 -3.19 14.64 12.35
C TRP A 141 -3.92 14.58 11.01
N ALA A 142 -3.52 13.67 10.11
CA ALA A 142 -4.10 13.56 8.78
C ALA A 142 -5.60 13.26 8.81
N ILE A 143 -6.07 12.54 9.84
CA ILE A 143 -7.49 12.22 10.06
C ILE A 143 -8.23 13.46 10.53
N LEU A 144 -7.71 14.17 11.54
CA LEU A 144 -8.32 15.41 12.05
C LEU A 144 -8.39 16.49 10.96
N ALA A 145 -7.30 16.63 10.19
CA ALA A 145 -7.24 17.47 9.01
C ALA A 145 -8.33 17.11 7.99
N GLN A 146 -8.48 15.83 7.65
CA GLN A 146 -9.51 15.38 6.72
C GLN A 146 -10.93 15.68 7.24
N VAL A 147 -11.21 15.39 8.52
CA VAL A 147 -12.52 15.66 9.15
C VAL A 147 -12.89 17.14 9.03
N ASN A 148 -11.97 18.05 9.34
CA ASN A 148 -12.24 19.48 9.24
C ASN A 148 -12.38 19.93 7.78
N GLN A 149 -11.43 19.53 6.92
CA GLN A 149 -11.35 19.97 5.52
C GLN A 149 -12.50 19.45 4.66
N MET A 150 -13.10 18.30 5.02
CA MET A 150 -14.26 17.72 4.33
C MET A 150 -15.60 18.10 5.00
N SER A 151 -15.62 19.13 5.85
CA SER A 151 -16.82 19.63 6.55
C SER A 151 -17.54 18.56 7.40
N ALA A 152 -16.80 17.59 7.95
CA ALA A 152 -17.33 16.53 8.79
C ALA A 152 -17.23 16.83 10.30
N ILE A 153 -16.61 17.96 10.67
CA ILE A 153 -16.31 18.31 12.07
C ILE A 153 -17.52 18.32 12.99
N SER A 154 -18.68 18.82 12.54
CA SER A 154 -19.89 18.85 13.37
C SER A 154 -20.41 17.45 13.68
N ALA A 155 -20.39 16.55 12.70
CA ALA A 155 -20.80 15.16 12.89
C ALA A 155 -19.81 14.41 13.79
N TYR A 156 -18.50 14.59 13.54
CA TYR A 156 -17.43 14.01 14.33
C TYR A 156 -17.50 14.45 15.81
N ASN A 157 -17.50 15.76 16.07
CA ASN A 157 -17.55 16.29 17.44
C ASN A 157 -18.88 15.92 18.12
N GLY A 158 -19.99 15.86 17.39
CA GLY A 158 -21.27 15.40 17.94
C GLY A 158 -21.22 13.96 18.45
N MET A 159 -20.52 13.06 17.75
CA MET A 159 -20.34 11.68 18.21
C MET A 159 -19.38 11.58 19.40
N VAL A 160 -18.30 12.36 19.41
CA VAL A 160 -17.36 12.45 20.54
C VAL A 160 -18.09 12.99 21.79
N MET A 161 -18.96 13.98 21.63
CA MET A 161 -19.80 14.50 22.70
C MET A 161 -20.82 13.49 23.21
N ALA A 162 -21.54 12.81 22.31
CA ALA A 162 -22.49 11.77 22.70
C ALA A 162 -21.82 10.65 23.53
N TRP A 163 -20.60 10.27 23.15
CA TRP A 163 -19.81 9.31 23.90
C TRP A 163 -19.45 9.83 25.31
N TYR A 164 -18.98 11.08 25.40
CA TYR A 164 -18.61 11.71 26.68
C TYR A 164 -19.80 11.94 27.62
N GLU A 165 -20.94 12.39 27.09
CA GLU A 165 -22.19 12.58 27.85
C GLU A 165 -22.66 11.28 28.51
N SER A 166 -22.31 10.14 27.93
CA SER A 166 -22.74 8.82 28.41
C SER A 166 -21.79 8.22 29.46
N LYS A 167 -20.84 9.00 29.99
CA LYS A 167 -19.83 8.55 30.96
C LYS A 167 -20.43 7.93 32.23
N ASP A 168 -21.56 8.45 32.70
CA ASP A 168 -22.21 7.99 33.94
C ASP A 168 -23.02 6.69 33.73
N CYS A 169 -23.38 6.38 32.49
CA CYS A 169 -24.06 5.15 32.09
C CYS A 169 -23.21 4.29 31.14
N PHE A 170 -21.89 4.44 31.20
CA PHE A 170 -20.96 3.89 30.21
C PHE A 170 -21.09 2.37 30.04
N ALA A 171 -21.14 1.63 31.15
CA ALA A 171 -21.30 0.17 31.12
C ALA A 171 -22.63 -0.25 30.45
N GLU A 172 -23.74 0.45 30.70
CA GLU A 172 -25.02 0.18 30.04
C GLU A 172 -24.95 0.47 28.54
N GLN A 173 -24.32 1.58 28.14
CA GLN A 173 -24.09 1.89 26.73
C GLN A 173 -23.23 0.81 26.06
N PHE A 174 -22.15 0.36 26.71
CA PHE A 174 -21.27 -0.66 26.15
C PHE A 174 -22.00 -1.99 25.94
N LYS A 175 -22.88 -2.38 26.88
CA LYS A 175 -23.75 -3.55 26.74
C LYS A 175 -24.64 -3.46 25.49
N LEU A 176 -25.06 -2.27 25.05
CA LEU A 176 -25.79 -2.10 23.78
C LEU A 176 -24.92 -2.45 22.57
N ILE A 177 -23.64 -2.03 22.56
CA ILE A 177 -22.69 -2.40 21.50
C ILE A 177 -22.50 -3.93 21.48
N LEU A 178 -22.28 -4.53 22.64
CA LEU A 178 -22.12 -5.99 22.74
C LEU A 178 -23.36 -6.74 22.28
N LYS A 179 -24.57 -6.26 22.60
CA LYS A 179 -25.83 -6.83 22.14
C LYS A 179 -25.96 -6.73 20.62
N MET A 180 -25.72 -5.54 20.07
CA MET A 180 -25.79 -5.26 18.63
C MET A 180 -24.89 -6.20 17.83
N CYS A 181 -23.68 -6.43 18.33
CA CYS A 181 -22.65 -7.23 17.67
C CYS A 181 -22.62 -8.70 18.14
N ALA A 182 -23.60 -9.17 18.93
CA ALA A 182 -23.59 -10.54 19.43
C ALA A 182 -23.92 -11.59 18.37
N THR A 183 -24.63 -11.20 17.31
CA THR A 183 -25.07 -12.08 16.22
C THR A 183 -24.87 -11.40 14.86
N ALA A 184 -24.77 -12.22 13.82
CA ALA A 184 -24.90 -11.81 12.42
C ALA A 184 -26.23 -12.40 11.87
N PRO A 185 -27.16 -11.57 11.35
CA PRO A 185 -27.07 -10.13 11.20
C PRO A 185 -27.12 -9.37 12.54
N ASN A 186 -26.56 -8.16 12.56
CA ASN A 186 -26.55 -7.23 13.68
C ASN A 186 -27.95 -6.64 13.92
N ASP A 187 -28.44 -6.67 15.16
CA ASP A 187 -29.73 -6.10 15.56
C ASP A 187 -29.65 -4.57 15.75
N LEU A 188 -29.54 -3.83 14.65
CA LEU A 188 -29.46 -2.37 14.68
C LEU A 188 -30.78 -1.74 15.16
N GLU A 189 -31.93 -2.22 14.68
CA GLU A 189 -33.23 -1.62 15.02
C GLU A 189 -33.56 -1.78 16.51
N GLY A 190 -33.38 -2.99 17.06
CA GLY A 190 -33.57 -3.25 18.48
C GLY A 190 -32.60 -2.45 19.34
N THR A 191 -31.34 -2.35 18.93
CA THR A 191 -30.32 -1.55 19.65
C THR A 191 -30.66 -0.05 19.64
N VAL A 192 -31.16 0.49 18.53
CA VAL A 192 -31.63 1.89 18.45
C VAL A 192 -32.78 2.13 19.43
N ALA A 193 -33.73 1.20 19.54
CA ALA A 193 -34.84 1.30 20.48
C ALA A 193 -34.36 1.27 21.94
N ASP A 194 -33.40 0.41 22.27
CA ASP A 194 -32.84 0.31 23.61
C ASP A 194 -31.96 1.52 23.96
N TRP A 195 -31.20 2.05 23.00
CA TRP A 195 -30.48 3.32 23.16
C TRP A 195 -31.42 4.47 23.53
N LYS A 196 -32.56 4.61 22.81
CA LYS A 196 -33.54 5.67 23.11
C LYS A 196 -34.09 5.57 24.53
N LYS A 197 -34.29 4.35 25.04
CA LYS A 197 -34.72 4.12 26.43
C LYS A 197 -33.62 4.51 27.42
N LEU A 198 -32.37 4.13 27.15
CA LEU A 198 -31.21 4.46 27.98
C LEU A 198 -30.99 5.98 28.03
N ALA A 199 -30.99 6.64 26.87
CA ALA A 199 -30.84 8.09 26.76
C ALA A 199 -31.93 8.84 27.53
N LYS A 200 -33.18 8.39 27.45
CA LYS A 200 -34.28 8.98 28.22
C LYS A 200 -34.13 8.77 29.74
N ARG A 201 -33.60 7.62 30.18
CA ARG A 201 -33.41 7.29 31.60
C ARG A 201 -32.35 8.19 32.25
N HIS A 202 -31.28 8.48 31.50
CA HIS A 202 -30.12 9.25 31.98
C HIS A 202 -30.10 10.71 31.49
N ASP A 203 -31.21 11.19 30.92
CA ASP A 203 -31.36 12.57 30.38
C ASP A 203 -30.25 12.98 29.40
N LEU A 204 -29.85 12.06 28.52
CA LEU A 204 -28.79 12.30 27.53
C LEU A 204 -29.31 13.16 26.37
N SER A 205 -28.54 14.17 25.98
CA SER A 205 -28.88 15.07 24.87
C SER A 205 -28.62 14.46 23.49
N ALA A 206 -27.79 13.42 23.45
CA ALA A 206 -27.36 12.71 22.27
C ALA A 206 -28.53 12.09 21.48
N LYS A 207 -28.60 12.43 20.18
CA LYS A 207 -29.57 11.84 19.25
C LYS A 207 -29.19 10.40 18.91
N ALA A 208 -30.18 9.57 18.63
CA ALA A 208 -29.95 8.20 18.17
C ALA A 208 -29.24 8.12 16.80
N GLU A 209 -29.33 9.16 15.98
CA GLU A 209 -28.76 9.18 14.64
C GLU A 209 -27.65 10.23 14.53
N ALA A 210 -26.57 9.86 13.87
CA ALA A 210 -25.50 10.76 13.45
C ALA A 210 -25.48 10.90 11.92
N ALA A 211 -24.97 12.03 11.42
CA ALA A 211 -24.78 12.22 9.99
C ALA A 211 -23.69 11.25 9.49
N ALA A 212 -24.03 10.43 8.49
CA ALA A 212 -23.13 9.44 7.92
C ALA A 212 -22.21 10.08 6.88
N THR A 213 -21.13 10.71 7.36
CA THR A 213 -20.24 11.50 6.50
C THR A 213 -19.41 10.63 5.56
N GLN A 214 -19.06 11.17 4.38
CA GLN A 214 -18.22 10.47 3.38
C GLN A 214 -16.77 10.19 3.82
N VAL A 215 -16.34 10.79 4.94
CA VAL A 215 -15.04 10.50 5.57
C VAL A 215 -15.03 9.07 6.10
N PHE A 216 -16.14 8.61 6.69
CA PHE A 216 -16.28 7.26 7.26
C PHE A 216 -17.15 6.33 6.39
N ASN A 217 -17.98 6.90 5.50
CA ASN A 217 -18.93 6.17 4.66
C ASN A 217 -18.78 6.61 3.19
N PRO A 218 -17.83 6.05 2.43
CA PRO A 218 -17.49 6.55 1.10
C PRO A 218 -18.66 6.40 0.09
N ALA A 219 -19.60 5.48 0.31
CA ALA A 219 -20.82 5.38 -0.49
C ALA A 219 -21.80 6.56 -0.30
N ASN A 220 -21.68 7.31 0.81
CA ASN A 220 -22.61 8.36 1.22
C ASN A 220 -22.15 9.76 0.77
N GLY A 221 -21.32 9.84 -0.27
CA GLY A 221 -20.95 11.10 -0.91
C GLY A 221 -22.17 11.90 -1.34
N LYS A 222 -22.08 13.23 -1.33
CA LYS A 222 -23.16 14.11 -1.81
C LYS A 222 -23.42 13.83 -3.30
N GLY A 223 -24.54 13.16 -3.58
CA GLY A 223 -24.98 12.68 -4.89
C GLY A 223 -26.24 11.83 -4.70
N ALA A 224 -26.92 11.41 -5.77
CA ALA A 224 -28.22 10.72 -5.73
C ALA A 224 -28.22 9.30 -5.08
N ASN A 225 -27.23 8.98 -4.25
CA ASN A 225 -27.12 7.72 -3.54
C ASN A 225 -28.05 7.78 -2.31
N ARG A 226 -29.31 7.37 -2.48
CA ARG A 226 -30.18 6.93 -1.38
C ARG A 226 -30.28 5.41 -1.42
N ALA A 227 -30.43 4.78 -0.25
CA ALA A 227 -30.68 3.34 -0.15
C ALA A 227 -31.92 2.88 -0.94
N LYS A 228 -32.85 3.80 -1.23
CA LYS A 228 -34.01 3.59 -2.09
C LYS A 228 -34.16 4.75 -3.07
N ALA A 229 -34.40 4.45 -4.34
CA ALA A 229 -34.61 5.43 -5.41
C ALA A 229 -36.04 6.02 -5.36
N ASP A 230 -36.38 6.68 -4.26
CA ASP A 230 -37.72 7.23 -4.02
C ASP A 230 -37.82 8.75 -4.24
N SER A 231 -36.68 9.44 -4.43
CA SER A 231 -36.64 10.89 -4.59
C SER A 231 -35.26 11.41 -5.08
N LEU A 232 -35.26 12.52 -5.81
CA LEU A 232 -34.08 13.24 -6.30
C LEU A 232 -33.58 14.33 -5.31
N THR A 233 -33.71 14.12 -4.00
CA THR A 233 -33.20 15.08 -3.00
C THR A 233 -31.81 14.68 -2.51
N ILE A 234 -30.86 15.61 -2.63
CA ILE A 234 -29.45 15.50 -2.20
C ILE A 234 -29.37 15.67 -0.66
N GLY A 235 -30.14 14.87 0.08
CA GLY A 235 -30.14 14.90 1.55
C GLY A 235 -28.96 14.11 2.12
N GLY A 236 -28.37 14.59 3.21
CA GLY A 236 -27.36 13.82 3.94
C GLY A 236 -27.98 12.55 4.54
N GLN A 237 -27.28 11.42 4.42
CA GLN A 237 -27.68 10.18 5.07
C GLN A 237 -27.38 10.21 6.57
N LYS A 238 -28.15 9.45 7.34
CA LYS A 238 -27.96 9.28 8.77
C LYS A 238 -27.92 7.80 9.10
N ASN A 239 -27.06 7.46 10.05
CA ASN A 239 -26.90 6.10 10.58
C ASN A 239 -26.98 6.14 12.10
N PHE A 240 -27.12 4.97 12.73
CA PHE A 240 -27.05 4.85 14.18
C PHE A 240 -25.70 5.36 14.70
N TRP A 241 -25.73 6.27 15.67
CA TRP A 241 -24.53 7.01 16.06
C TRP A 241 -23.44 6.13 16.69
N LEU A 242 -23.79 5.06 17.44
CA LEU A 242 -22.79 4.13 17.97
C LEU A 242 -22.06 3.40 16.85
N MET A 243 -22.75 3.02 15.78
CA MET A 243 -22.12 2.40 14.61
C MET A 243 -21.18 3.38 13.90
N GLU A 244 -21.58 4.65 13.77
CA GLU A 244 -20.70 5.70 13.24
C GLU A 244 -19.50 5.99 14.15
N TYR A 245 -19.68 5.90 15.47
CA TYR A 245 -18.60 6.01 16.44
C TYR A 245 -17.59 4.87 16.29
N LEU A 246 -18.03 3.61 16.09
CA LEU A 246 -17.13 2.50 15.77
C LEU A 246 -16.28 2.82 14.54
N LYS A 247 -16.88 3.34 13.46
CA LYS A 247 -16.14 3.71 12.25
C LYS A 247 -15.12 4.81 12.49
N LEU A 248 -15.48 5.80 13.31
CA LEU A 248 -14.56 6.87 13.72
C LEU A 248 -13.35 6.30 14.45
N ILE A 249 -13.56 5.40 15.43
CA ILE A 249 -12.46 4.75 16.15
C ILE A 249 -11.63 3.91 15.18
N GLY A 250 -12.25 3.09 14.35
CA GLY A 250 -11.54 2.28 13.35
C GLY A 250 -10.68 3.12 12.41
N MET A 251 -11.13 4.32 12.03
CA MET A 251 -10.36 5.23 11.17
C MET A 251 -9.02 5.60 11.79
N ARG A 252 -8.94 5.73 13.13
CA ARG A 252 -7.69 6.05 13.84
C ARG A 252 -6.66 4.92 13.83
N PHE A 253 -7.10 3.67 13.68
CA PHE A 253 -6.24 2.49 13.81
C PHE A 253 -6.06 1.69 12.51
N ALA A 254 -6.86 1.97 11.48
CA ALA A 254 -6.76 1.31 10.19
C ALA A 254 -6.81 2.30 9.00
N GLY A 255 -7.10 3.58 9.25
CA GLY A 255 -7.35 4.57 8.22
C GLY A 255 -6.22 5.56 7.98
N LEU A 256 -5.83 5.67 6.72
CA LEU A 256 -4.67 6.43 6.30
C LEU A 256 -5.01 7.45 5.22
N PRO A 257 -5.48 8.64 5.61
CA PRO A 257 -5.76 9.70 4.66
C PRO A 257 -4.48 10.40 4.19
N ARG A 258 -4.39 10.66 2.89
CA ARG A 258 -3.28 11.33 2.23
C ARG A 258 -3.77 12.34 1.19
N VAL A 259 -3.10 13.48 1.12
CA VAL A 259 -3.31 14.45 0.04
C VAL A 259 -2.48 14.03 -1.17
N VAL A 260 -3.06 14.10 -2.35
CA VAL A 260 -2.36 13.81 -3.60
C VAL A 260 -1.43 14.97 -3.95
N SER A 261 -0.15 14.68 -4.22
CA SER A 261 0.84 15.70 -4.54
C SER A 261 0.51 16.44 -5.83
N GLY A 262 0.67 17.77 -5.82
CA GLY A 262 0.37 18.64 -6.96
C GLY A 262 -1.12 18.87 -7.21
N ALA A 263 -2.01 18.34 -6.36
CA ALA A 263 -3.45 18.56 -6.38
C ALA A 263 -3.96 18.83 -4.95
N LYS A 264 -5.22 19.22 -4.84
CA LYS A 264 -5.95 19.26 -3.55
C LYS A 264 -6.82 18.02 -3.33
N ASP A 265 -6.70 17.06 -4.25
CA ASP A 265 -7.37 15.76 -4.20
C ASP A 265 -6.83 14.92 -3.04
N ARG A 266 -7.60 13.92 -2.60
CA ARG A 266 -7.27 13.11 -1.42
C ARG A 266 -7.52 11.64 -1.67
N LYS A 267 -6.73 10.79 -1.03
CA LYS A 267 -7.02 9.36 -0.92
C LYS A 267 -7.10 8.94 0.54
N THR A 268 -8.01 8.02 0.84
CA THR A 268 -8.03 7.31 2.12
C THR A 268 -7.75 5.84 1.85
N TYR A 269 -6.70 5.30 2.48
CA TYR A 269 -6.36 3.89 2.45
C TYR A 269 -6.80 3.22 3.76
N ILE A 270 -7.52 2.11 3.69
CA ILE A 270 -7.95 1.33 4.85
C ILE A 270 -7.39 -0.09 4.75
N LEU A 271 -6.76 -0.60 5.81
CA LEU A 271 -6.25 -1.99 5.85
C LEU A 271 -7.40 -3.00 5.85
N LEU A 272 -7.44 -3.91 4.87
CA LEU A 272 -8.44 -4.96 4.76
C LEU A 272 -7.99 -6.23 5.50
N PRO A 273 -8.53 -6.55 6.69
CA PRO A 273 -8.11 -7.72 7.46
C PRO A 273 -8.60 -9.01 6.78
N VAL A 274 -7.82 -10.08 6.91
CA VAL A 274 -8.21 -11.47 6.57
C VAL A 274 -8.31 -12.29 7.85
N ASN A 275 -7.23 -12.36 8.61
CA ASN A 275 -7.16 -12.98 9.92
C ASN A 275 -5.92 -12.42 10.63
N ILE A 276 -6.07 -11.29 11.32
CA ILE A 276 -4.96 -10.57 11.94
C ILE A 276 -5.24 -10.31 13.41
N GLU A 277 -4.23 -10.49 14.23
CA GLU A 277 -4.28 -10.08 15.64
C GLU A 277 -4.21 -8.56 15.72
N LEU A 278 -5.04 -7.95 16.57
CA LEU A 278 -5.13 -6.51 16.72
C LEU A 278 -3.79 -5.89 17.12
N SER A 279 -3.03 -6.56 18.00
CA SER A 279 -1.69 -6.13 18.43
C SER A 279 -0.72 -6.05 17.24
N THR A 280 -0.76 -7.05 16.36
CA THR A 280 0.06 -7.15 15.15
C THR A 280 -0.36 -6.09 14.14
N SER A 281 -1.66 -5.91 13.93
CA SER A 281 -2.19 -4.86 13.05
C SER A 281 -1.74 -3.48 13.51
N ASN A 282 -1.85 -3.18 14.80
CA ASN A 282 -1.47 -1.88 15.36
C ASN A 282 0.02 -1.57 15.18
N LYS A 283 0.90 -2.54 15.47
CA LYS A 283 2.36 -2.39 15.28
C LYS A 283 2.72 -2.08 13.82
N VAL A 284 2.17 -2.85 12.88
CA VAL A 284 2.45 -2.66 11.44
C VAL A 284 1.83 -1.36 10.93
N PHE A 285 0.59 -1.04 11.34
CA PHE A 285 -0.12 0.16 10.90
C PHE A 285 0.56 1.45 11.35
N GLN A 286 1.07 1.51 12.59
CA GLN A 286 1.79 2.69 13.09
C GLN A 286 3.02 3.01 12.23
N ALA A 287 3.88 2.00 11.99
CA ALA A 287 5.04 2.17 11.13
C ALA A 287 4.63 2.48 9.68
N PHE A 288 3.53 1.92 9.19
CA PHE A 288 3.00 2.20 7.85
C PHE A 288 2.52 3.65 7.72
N ASN A 289 1.84 4.18 8.73
CA ASN A 289 1.42 5.57 8.76
C ASN A 289 2.62 6.52 8.69
N ASP A 290 3.66 6.26 9.47
CA ASP A 290 4.89 7.07 9.47
C ASP A 290 5.67 6.96 8.14
N GLY A 291 5.57 5.81 7.46
CA GLY A 291 6.34 5.50 6.25
C GLY A 291 5.69 5.88 4.91
N LEU A 292 4.37 6.16 4.87
CA LEU A 292 3.68 6.50 3.62
C LEU A 292 3.58 8.02 3.41
N TRP A 293 4.30 8.52 2.40
CA TRP A 293 4.38 9.94 2.10
C TRP A 293 3.50 10.31 0.90
N ALA A 294 3.13 11.59 0.80
CA ALA A 294 2.31 12.10 -0.31
C ALA A 294 3.04 11.94 -1.66
N SER A 295 2.31 11.49 -2.68
CA SER A 295 2.81 11.34 -4.05
C SER A 295 1.69 11.59 -5.05
N SER A 296 1.96 11.44 -6.35
CA SER A 296 0.93 11.48 -7.38
C SER A 296 -0.07 10.31 -7.23
N ALA A 297 -1.25 10.42 -7.82
CA ALA A 297 -2.38 9.56 -7.46
C ALA A 297 -2.10 8.07 -7.67
N ILE A 298 -1.62 7.66 -8.84
CA ILE A 298 -1.33 6.24 -9.13
C ILE A 298 -0.05 5.81 -8.42
N LYS A 299 0.99 6.65 -8.42
CA LYS A 299 2.26 6.31 -7.76
C LYS A 299 2.07 6.05 -6.27
N MET A 300 1.26 6.87 -5.59
CA MET A 300 0.98 6.72 -4.16
C MET A 300 0.30 5.37 -3.85
N ASP A 301 -0.54 4.84 -4.73
CA ASP A 301 -1.13 3.51 -4.55
C ASP A 301 -0.03 2.43 -4.57
N ILE A 302 0.82 2.44 -5.60
CA ILE A 302 1.93 1.47 -5.72
C ILE A 302 2.85 1.53 -4.50
N LEU A 303 3.22 2.75 -4.08
CA LEU A 303 4.06 2.96 -2.90
C LEU A 303 3.37 2.51 -1.61
N ALA A 304 2.06 2.68 -1.46
CA ALA A 304 1.32 2.20 -0.29
C ALA A 304 1.42 0.67 -0.15
N ALA A 305 1.21 -0.06 -1.26
CA ALA A 305 1.36 -1.52 -1.29
C ALA A 305 2.79 -1.98 -0.95
N PHE A 306 3.81 -1.33 -1.53
CA PHE A 306 5.21 -1.64 -1.22
C PHE A 306 5.59 -1.34 0.22
N ARG A 307 5.22 -0.15 0.72
CA ARG A 307 5.54 0.28 2.09
C ARG A 307 4.96 -0.67 3.11
N TYR A 308 3.69 -1.05 2.94
CA TYR A 308 3.07 -2.01 3.84
C TYR A 308 3.81 -3.36 3.83
N ALA A 309 4.10 -3.91 2.64
CA ALA A 309 4.82 -5.18 2.51
C ALA A 309 6.23 -5.13 3.12
N GLN A 310 6.98 -4.05 2.87
CA GLN A 310 8.31 -3.84 3.44
C GLN A 310 8.26 -3.78 4.98
N ILE A 311 7.31 -3.03 5.55
CA ILE A 311 7.19 -2.87 7.00
C ILE A 311 6.79 -4.19 7.66
N PHE A 312 5.83 -4.91 7.07
CA PHE A 312 5.43 -6.23 7.54
C PHE A 312 6.63 -7.18 7.58
N LEU A 313 7.42 -7.25 6.49
CA LEU A 313 8.60 -8.12 6.43
C LEU A 313 9.71 -7.73 7.41
N ARG A 314 9.94 -6.44 7.61
CA ARG A 314 10.91 -5.96 8.62
C ARG A 314 10.49 -6.34 10.03
N GLN A 315 9.23 -6.12 10.38
CA GLN A 315 8.65 -6.48 11.68
C GLN A 315 8.72 -7.99 11.91
N TRP A 316 8.40 -8.78 10.88
CA TRP A 316 8.52 -10.23 10.88
C TRP A 316 9.97 -10.69 11.11
N SER A 317 10.93 -10.18 10.31
CA SER A 317 12.34 -10.56 10.38
C SER A 317 13.00 -10.15 11.70
N ALA A 318 12.55 -9.03 12.28
CA ALA A 318 12.98 -8.56 13.59
C ALA A 318 12.39 -9.35 14.78
N GLY A 319 11.44 -10.27 14.53
CA GLY A 319 10.75 -11.02 15.58
C GLY A 319 9.81 -10.18 16.44
N GLN A 320 9.39 -9.02 15.94
CA GLN A 320 8.51 -8.10 16.68
C GLN A 320 7.03 -8.51 16.60
N LEU A 321 6.74 -9.50 15.77
CA LEU A 321 5.44 -10.15 15.60
C LEU A 321 5.44 -11.50 16.34
N ASP A 322 4.31 -11.93 16.91
CA ASP A 322 4.24 -13.11 17.78
C ASP A 322 4.70 -14.41 17.08
N HIS A 323 5.87 -14.89 17.51
CA HIS A 323 6.58 -16.04 16.98
C HIS A 323 5.80 -17.36 17.05
N ARG A 324 4.88 -17.54 18.01
CA ARG A 324 4.14 -18.82 18.16
C ARG A 324 3.17 -19.07 17.01
N LYS A 325 2.62 -18.02 16.42
CA LYS A 325 1.64 -18.09 15.32
C LYS A 325 2.28 -17.88 13.93
N LEU A 326 3.49 -17.30 13.87
CA LEU A 326 4.23 -17.02 12.63
C LEU A 326 5.15 -18.14 12.15
N ARG A 327 5.48 -19.13 13.00
CA ARG A 327 6.29 -20.31 12.64
C ARG A 327 5.71 -21.15 11.48
N GLN A 328 4.52 -20.82 10.99
CA GLN A 328 3.89 -21.41 9.81
C GLN A 328 4.11 -20.60 8.50
N GLY A 329 5.03 -19.63 8.47
CA GLY A 329 5.43 -18.95 7.22
C GLY A 329 4.36 -18.02 6.63
N GLY A 330 3.72 -17.20 7.47
CA GLY A 330 2.62 -16.32 7.05
C GLY A 330 3.10 -15.06 6.31
N GLN A 331 2.62 -14.85 5.09
CA GLN A 331 2.88 -13.67 4.26
C GLN A 331 1.94 -12.51 4.61
N PRO A 332 2.23 -11.24 4.27
CA PRO A 332 1.31 -10.12 4.48
C PRO A 332 -0.12 -10.42 3.99
N GLY A 333 -0.22 -11.08 2.83
CA GLY A 333 -1.48 -11.48 2.17
C GLY A 333 -2.37 -12.45 2.95
N ASN A 334 -1.82 -13.16 3.94
CA ASN A 334 -2.56 -14.10 4.80
C ASN A 334 -3.23 -13.40 5.99
N TYR A 335 -2.70 -12.24 6.38
CA TYR A 335 -3.20 -11.44 7.49
C TYR A 335 -4.06 -10.27 7.01
N VAL A 336 -3.65 -9.64 5.91
CA VAL A 336 -4.31 -8.49 5.28
C VAL A 336 -4.41 -8.75 3.78
N GLN A 337 -5.61 -8.58 3.21
CA GLN A 337 -5.85 -8.83 1.79
C GLN A 337 -5.23 -7.75 0.91
N GLY A 338 -5.26 -6.51 1.39
CA GLY A 338 -5.09 -5.32 0.57
C GLY A 338 -5.39 -4.05 1.34
N LEU A 339 -5.49 -2.96 0.59
CA LEU A 339 -5.96 -1.66 1.04
C LEU A 339 -7.25 -1.32 0.29
N ALA A 340 -8.32 -1.01 1.00
CA ALA A 340 -9.45 -0.30 0.39
C ALA A 340 -9.04 1.15 0.19
N VAL A 341 -9.27 1.69 -1.01
CA VAL A 341 -8.85 3.02 -1.42
C VAL A 341 -10.08 3.80 -1.89
N THR A 342 -10.37 4.91 -1.23
CA THR A 342 -11.30 5.91 -1.77
C THR A 342 -10.55 7.13 -2.23
N PHE A 343 -10.82 7.53 -3.47
CA PHE A 343 -10.26 8.73 -4.08
C PHE A 343 -11.31 9.83 -4.09
N TYR A 344 -10.94 10.99 -3.53
CA TYR A 344 -11.77 12.17 -3.44
C TYR A 344 -11.19 13.27 -4.33
N LYS A 345 -12.02 13.78 -5.24
CA LYS A 345 -11.70 14.93 -6.09
C LYS A 345 -12.00 16.23 -5.33
N ASP A 346 -11.07 17.17 -5.34
CA ASP A 346 -11.33 18.53 -4.87
C ASP A 346 -12.23 19.27 -5.88
N MET A 347 -13.35 19.80 -5.40
CA MET A 347 -14.30 20.64 -6.14
C MET A 347 -14.25 22.10 -5.66
N GLY A 348 -13.19 22.48 -4.96
CA GLY A 348 -12.97 23.83 -4.43
C GLY A 348 -13.52 23.99 -3.02
N SER A 349 -14.85 24.01 -2.86
CA SER A 349 -15.51 24.16 -1.56
C SER A 349 -15.89 22.84 -0.90
N ALA A 350 -15.79 21.73 -1.63
CA ALA A 350 -16.12 20.38 -1.17
C ALA A 350 -15.26 19.34 -1.87
N HIS A 351 -15.25 18.12 -1.31
CA HIS A 351 -14.65 16.94 -1.93
C HIS A 351 -15.74 15.98 -2.39
N ALA A 352 -15.61 15.42 -3.59
CA ALA A 352 -16.53 14.41 -4.12
C ALA A 352 -15.81 13.07 -4.25
N VAL A 353 -16.50 11.96 -3.94
CA VAL A 353 -15.96 10.62 -4.14
C VAL A 353 -15.90 10.33 -5.64
N LEU A 354 -14.69 10.19 -6.18
CA LEU A 354 -14.45 9.91 -7.59
C LEU A 354 -14.37 8.40 -7.86
N ASN A 355 -13.75 7.65 -6.94
CA ASN A 355 -13.55 6.22 -7.10
C ASN A 355 -13.43 5.52 -5.75
N GLN A 356 -13.91 4.27 -5.69
CA GLN A 356 -13.65 3.32 -4.63
C GLN A 356 -13.03 2.07 -5.27
N SER A 357 -11.88 1.65 -4.80
CA SER A 357 -11.16 0.50 -5.35
C SER A 357 -10.44 -0.28 -4.27
N THR A 358 -10.09 -1.52 -4.55
CA THR A 358 -9.21 -2.31 -3.68
C THR A 358 -7.85 -2.44 -4.34
N LEU A 359 -6.81 -2.20 -3.55
CA LEU A 359 -5.42 -2.41 -3.95
C LEU A 359 -4.93 -3.69 -3.28
N GLY A 360 -4.54 -4.68 -4.09
CA GLY A 360 -3.92 -5.90 -3.58
C GLY A 360 -2.56 -5.60 -2.93
N LEU A 361 -2.20 -6.35 -1.88
CA LEU A 361 -0.82 -6.38 -1.45
C LEU A 361 0.00 -7.24 -2.42
N PRO A 362 1.30 -6.96 -2.58
CA PRO A 362 2.16 -7.78 -3.40
C PRO A 362 2.28 -9.19 -2.78
N ARG A 363 1.68 -10.20 -3.43
CA ARG A 363 1.61 -11.59 -2.93
C ARG A 363 2.72 -12.51 -3.47
N TRP A 364 3.62 -11.98 -4.29
CA TRP A 364 4.92 -12.59 -4.65
C TRP A 364 5.85 -12.83 -3.47
N VAL A 365 5.55 -12.34 -2.26
CA VAL A 365 6.39 -12.71 -1.13
C VAL A 365 5.93 -14.11 -0.77
N ASP A 366 6.53 -15.16 -1.37
CA ASP A 366 6.21 -16.58 -1.10
C ASP A 366 6.40 -16.87 0.40
N LYS A 367 6.22 -18.10 0.87
CA LYS A 367 6.52 -18.46 2.26
C LYS A 367 7.97 -18.08 2.56
N VAL A 368 8.16 -16.91 3.17
CA VAL A 368 9.43 -16.47 3.69
C VAL A 368 9.61 -17.26 4.97
N GLU A 369 10.52 -18.21 4.92
CA GLU A 369 10.84 -19.12 6.01
C GLU A 369 12.09 -18.65 6.74
N THR A 370 12.96 -17.90 6.07
CA THR A 370 14.24 -17.42 6.61
C THR A 370 14.38 -15.91 6.62
N LYS A 371 15.28 -15.40 7.47
CA LYS A 371 15.63 -13.96 7.48
C LYS A 371 16.34 -13.52 6.20
N ASP A 372 17.08 -14.43 5.57
CA ASP A 372 17.81 -14.15 4.33
C ASP A 372 16.85 -13.99 3.16
N GLU A 373 15.83 -14.85 3.05
CA GLU A 373 14.73 -14.68 2.09
C GLU A 373 14.01 -13.34 2.33
N ALA A 374 13.70 -13.00 3.59
CA ALA A 374 13.09 -11.70 3.89
C ALA A 374 13.97 -10.54 3.42
N HIS A 375 15.29 -10.66 3.57
CA HIS A 375 16.24 -9.66 3.11
C HIS A 375 16.21 -9.52 1.57
N GLN A 376 16.28 -10.64 0.84
CA GLN A 376 16.18 -10.65 -0.63
C GLN A 376 14.88 -10.00 -1.12
N PHE A 377 13.75 -10.29 -0.49
CA PHE A 377 12.47 -9.66 -0.81
C PHE A 377 12.47 -8.16 -0.51
N LEU A 378 13.09 -7.72 0.58
CA LEU A 378 13.22 -6.31 0.92
C LEU A 378 14.09 -5.55 -0.11
N GLU A 379 15.17 -6.15 -0.57
CA GLU A 379 16.04 -5.57 -1.61
C GLU A 379 15.34 -5.47 -2.96
N MET A 380 14.63 -6.53 -3.36
CA MET A 380 13.80 -6.55 -4.56
C MET A 380 12.71 -5.46 -4.49
N LEU A 381 11.95 -5.38 -3.39
CA LEU A 381 10.94 -4.34 -3.19
C LEU A 381 11.55 -2.93 -3.27
N ALA A 382 12.74 -2.72 -2.70
CA ALA A 382 13.45 -1.43 -2.75
C ALA A 382 13.94 -1.08 -4.18
N GLU A 383 14.31 -2.07 -5.00
CA GLU A 383 14.61 -1.84 -6.42
C GLU A 383 13.37 -1.42 -7.20
N HIS A 384 12.25 -2.14 -7.04
CA HIS A 384 11.01 -1.80 -7.70
C HIS A 384 10.53 -0.41 -7.30
N GLU A 385 10.65 -0.06 -6.01
CA GLU A 385 10.37 1.29 -5.53
C GLU A 385 11.24 2.37 -6.21
N ARG A 386 12.54 2.11 -6.39
CA ARG A 386 13.45 3.03 -7.13
C ARG A 386 13.06 3.18 -8.60
N VAL A 387 12.56 2.13 -9.25
CA VAL A 387 12.02 2.19 -10.61
C VAL A 387 10.77 3.07 -10.65
N ILE A 388 9.82 2.84 -9.74
CA ILE A 388 8.54 3.57 -9.66
C ILE A 388 8.74 5.04 -9.28
N ASN A 389 9.66 5.33 -8.37
CA ASN A 389 9.98 6.70 -7.99
C ASN A 389 10.54 7.52 -9.16
N GLY A 390 11.24 6.87 -10.10
CA GLY A 390 11.80 7.49 -11.30
C GLY A 390 10.78 7.88 -12.38
N LEU A 391 9.50 7.50 -12.23
CA LEU A 391 8.42 7.79 -13.18
C LEU A 391 7.62 9.04 -12.75
N ASP A 392 7.17 9.87 -13.67
CA ASP A 392 6.37 11.08 -13.43
C ASP A 392 5.00 10.98 -14.10
N GLU A 393 3.95 10.89 -13.27
CA GLU A 393 2.56 10.73 -13.69
C GLU A 393 2.03 11.88 -14.56
N LYS A 394 2.75 13.02 -14.63
CA LYS A 394 2.42 14.13 -15.55
C LYS A 394 2.75 13.83 -17.01
N ARG A 395 3.56 12.80 -17.29
CA ARG A 395 3.99 12.44 -18.63
C ARG A 395 3.21 11.22 -19.11
N GLY A 396 2.56 11.30 -20.27
CA GLY A 396 1.63 10.26 -20.75
C GLY A 396 2.20 8.83 -20.73
N LEU A 397 3.42 8.63 -21.25
CA LEU A 397 4.07 7.30 -21.22
C LEU A 397 4.36 6.80 -19.80
N GLU A 398 4.83 7.69 -18.91
CA GLU A 398 5.18 7.34 -17.54
C GLU A 398 3.91 7.11 -16.68
N TYR A 399 2.81 7.82 -16.99
CA TYR A 399 1.48 7.57 -16.47
C TYR A 399 0.99 6.15 -16.82
N ASP A 400 1.07 5.75 -18.09
CA ASP A 400 0.65 4.41 -18.51
C ASP A 400 1.50 3.30 -17.88
N LEU A 401 2.82 3.53 -17.74
CA LEU A 401 3.70 2.63 -17.01
C LEU A 401 3.25 2.46 -15.55
N LEU A 402 2.95 3.55 -14.84
CA LEU A 402 2.45 3.49 -13.47
C LEU A 402 1.10 2.76 -13.40
N ARG A 403 0.19 3.02 -14.33
CA ARG A 403 -1.12 2.35 -14.38
C ARG A 403 -0.97 0.84 -14.56
N THR A 404 -0.21 0.39 -15.57
CA THR A 404 0.07 -1.03 -15.81
C THR A 404 0.74 -1.69 -14.61
N TYR A 405 1.65 -0.99 -13.93
CA TYR A 405 2.30 -1.52 -12.74
C TYR A 405 1.34 -1.65 -11.55
N ARG A 406 0.42 -0.71 -11.38
CA ARG A 406 -0.63 -0.79 -10.35
C ARG A 406 -1.55 -2.00 -10.59
N ASP A 407 -1.88 -2.30 -11.84
CA ASP A 407 -2.70 -3.46 -12.20
C ASP A 407 -1.95 -4.77 -11.90
N PHE A 408 -0.65 -4.83 -12.19
CA PHE A 408 0.22 -5.95 -11.81
C PHE A 408 0.17 -6.27 -10.31
N LEU A 409 0.21 -5.26 -9.44
CA LEU A 409 0.11 -5.48 -7.99
C LEU A 409 -1.22 -6.08 -7.54
N SER A 410 -2.29 -5.86 -8.29
CA SER A 410 -3.64 -6.23 -7.88
C SER A 410 -4.06 -7.62 -8.39
N ASP A 411 -3.59 -8.05 -9.56
CA ASP A 411 -4.13 -9.22 -10.29
C ASP A 411 -3.29 -10.51 -10.16
N ARG A 412 -2.14 -10.48 -9.46
CA ARG A 412 -1.15 -11.58 -9.40
C ARG A 412 -0.67 -12.09 -10.77
N ASP A 413 -0.90 -11.30 -11.81
CA ASP A 413 -0.73 -11.74 -13.18
C ASP A 413 0.53 -11.15 -13.79
N MET A 414 1.49 -12.03 -14.10
CA MET A 414 2.76 -11.67 -14.72
C MET A 414 2.59 -11.01 -16.10
N ARG A 415 1.44 -11.16 -16.78
CA ARG A 415 1.17 -10.46 -18.05
C ARG A 415 1.26 -8.95 -17.90
N HIS A 416 0.76 -8.39 -16.79
CA HIS A 416 0.85 -6.95 -16.51
C HIS A 416 2.30 -6.53 -16.23
N PHE A 417 3.07 -7.35 -15.52
CA PHE A 417 4.49 -7.09 -15.29
C PHE A 417 5.29 -7.11 -16.60
N PHE A 418 5.08 -8.10 -17.46
CA PHE A 418 5.74 -8.16 -18.76
C PHE A 418 5.26 -7.06 -19.72
N ALA A 419 4.01 -6.60 -19.57
CA ALA A 419 3.54 -5.41 -20.24
C ALA A 419 4.34 -4.17 -19.81
N PHE A 420 4.54 -4.02 -18.50
CA PHE A 420 5.37 -2.97 -17.93
C PHE A 420 6.81 -3.04 -18.41
N THR A 421 7.51 -4.18 -18.27
CA THR A 421 8.94 -4.28 -18.61
C THR A 421 9.20 -4.01 -20.10
N ALA A 422 8.31 -4.46 -20.98
CA ALA A 422 8.41 -4.18 -22.40
C ALA A 422 8.26 -2.68 -22.71
N ALA A 423 7.25 -2.01 -22.14
CA ALA A 423 7.09 -0.57 -22.31
C ALA A 423 8.24 0.22 -21.64
N TYR A 424 8.71 -0.26 -20.48
CA TYR A 424 9.80 0.32 -19.72
C TYR A 424 11.13 0.22 -20.47
N SER A 425 11.34 -0.82 -21.28
CA SER A 425 12.55 -0.98 -22.10
C SER A 425 12.76 0.18 -23.08
N SER A 426 11.67 0.64 -23.70
CA SER A 426 11.65 1.79 -24.60
C SER A 426 11.88 3.10 -23.83
N HIS A 427 11.22 3.25 -22.69
CA HIS A 427 11.42 4.37 -21.78
C HIS A 427 12.87 4.50 -21.29
N LEU A 428 13.47 3.36 -20.92
CA LEU A 428 14.84 3.26 -20.47
C LEU A 428 15.82 3.75 -21.53
N THR A 429 15.69 3.24 -22.76
CA THR A 429 16.56 3.63 -23.89
C THR A 429 16.46 5.14 -24.16
N HIS A 430 15.24 5.68 -24.14
CA HIS A 430 14.99 7.11 -24.33
C HIS A 430 15.59 7.99 -23.21
N LYS A 431 15.50 7.57 -21.93
CA LYS A 431 16.13 8.32 -20.82
C LYS A 431 17.66 8.30 -20.93
N ILE A 432 18.23 7.14 -21.25
CA ILE A 432 19.69 6.99 -21.43
C ILE A 432 20.16 7.88 -22.59
N GLU A 433 19.45 7.92 -23.72
CA GLU A 433 19.77 8.80 -24.85
C GLU A 433 19.81 10.28 -24.46
N ASN A 434 18.86 10.71 -23.64
CA ASN A 434 18.81 12.08 -23.13
C ASN A 434 19.74 12.34 -21.94
N LYS A 435 20.66 11.43 -21.63
CA LYS A 435 21.58 11.49 -20.48
C LYS A 435 20.85 11.70 -19.14
N ALA A 436 19.60 11.26 -19.05
CA ALA A 436 18.80 11.33 -17.85
C ALA A 436 19.04 10.09 -16.98
N TYR A 437 19.07 10.30 -15.66
CA TYR A 437 19.14 9.18 -14.71
C TYR A 437 17.89 8.30 -14.83
N VAL A 438 18.09 6.99 -14.84
CA VAL A 438 17.02 5.99 -14.91
C VAL A 438 17.45 4.71 -14.21
N SER A 439 16.58 4.19 -13.35
CA SER A 439 16.79 2.93 -12.65
C SER A 439 16.58 1.74 -13.59
N GLN A 440 17.20 0.61 -13.30
CA GLN A 440 17.00 -0.65 -14.03
C GLN A 440 16.75 -1.77 -13.04
N PHE A 441 15.89 -2.71 -13.42
CA PHE A 441 15.79 -3.97 -12.70
C PHE A 441 17.10 -4.75 -12.80
N THR A 442 17.40 -5.57 -11.79
CA THR A 442 18.50 -6.53 -11.84
C THR A 442 18.00 -7.91 -12.21
N THR A 443 18.83 -8.70 -12.87
CA THR A 443 18.51 -10.11 -13.17
C THR A 443 18.20 -10.89 -11.89
N THR A 444 18.97 -10.68 -10.83
CA THR A 444 18.77 -11.31 -9.52
C THR A 444 17.41 -11.01 -8.92
N HIS A 445 16.97 -9.75 -8.89
CA HIS A 445 15.65 -9.42 -8.35
C HIS A 445 14.50 -9.88 -9.25
N LEU A 446 14.70 -9.93 -10.57
CA LEU A 446 13.72 -10.52 -11.48
C LEU A 446 13.57 -12.03 -11.26
N GLU A 447 14.67 -12.74 -11.00
CA GLU A 447 14.63 -14.17 -10.64
C GLU A 447 13.85 -14.38 -9.34
N VAL A 448 14.11 -13.58 -8.29
CA VAL A 448 13.35 -13.64 -7.03
C VAL A 448 11.85 -13.41 -7.27
N LEU A 449 11.47 -12.40 -8.06
CA LEU A 449 10.08 -12.15 -8.43
C LEU A 449 9.45 -13.33 -9.18
N ILE A 450 10.13 -13.86 -10.20
CA ILE A 450 9.57 -14.90 -11.05
C ILE A 450 9.44 -16.21 -10.28
N MET A 451 10.48 -16.61 -9.55
CA MET A 451 10.48 -17.84 -8.76
C MET A 451 9.46 -17.83 -7.62
N SER A 452 9.11 -16.65 -7.13
CA SER A 452 8.11 -16.50 -6.08
C SER A 452 6.67 -16.44 -6.59
N GLN A 453 6.47 -16.13 -7.87
CA GLN A 453 5.15 -16.17 -8.53
C GLN A 453 4.88 -17.52 -9.19
N ASP A 454 5.87 -18.05 -9.90
CA ASP A 454 5.75 -19.28 -10.66
C ASP A 454 7.07 -20.08 -10.71
N LYS A 455 7.16 -21.10 -9.84
CA LYS A 455 8.32 -22.00 -9.76
C LYS A 455 8.49 -22.88 -11.00
N SER A 456 7.46 -23.03 -11.83
CA SER A 456 7.55 -23.81 -13.07
C SER A 456 8.44 -23.13 -14.12
N LEU A 457 8.70 -21.82 -13.99
CA LEU A 457 9.58 -21.08 -14.90
C LEU A 457 11.07 -21.23 -14.55
N LYS A 458 11.41 -21.99 -13.49
CA LYS A 458 12.80 -22.25 -13.08
C LYS A 458 13.68 -22.82 -14.21
N PRO A 459 13.22 -23.77 -15.05
CA PRO A 459 14.04 -24.32 -16.13
C PRO A 459 14.47 -23.26 -17.16
N ILE A 460 13.62 -22.28 -17.44
CA ILE A 460 13.96 -21.15 -18.32
C ILE A 460 15.12 -20.34 -17.72
N LEU A 461 15.05 -20.04 -16.43
CA LEU A 461 16.09 -19.28 -15.73
C LEU A 461 17.42 -20.04 -15.64
N ALA A 462 17.37 -21.39 -15.60
CA ALA A 462 18.54 -22.25 -15.53
C ALA A 462 19.18 -22.55 -16.91
N SER A 463 18.49 -22.29 -18.02
CA SER A 463 19.03 -22.50 -19.38
C SER A 463 20.13 -21.50 -19.71
N GLU A 464 21.30 -22.01 -20.09
CA GLU A 464 22.41 -21.19 -20.55
C GLU A 464 22.06 -20.47 -21.86
N GLY A 465 21.33 -21.13 -22.77
CA GLY A 465 20.82 -20.55 -24.01
C GLY A 465 19.96 -19.33 -23.75
N PHE A 466 18.99 -19.43 -22.83
CA PHE A 466 18.17 -18.29 -22.43
C PHE A 466 19.01 -17.13 -21.87
N GLN A 467 19.94 -17.43 -20.96
CA GLN A 467 20.81 -16.40 -20.37
C GLN A 467 21.72 -15.73 -21.41
N ASN A 468 22.28 -16.50 -22.33
CA ASN A 468 23.14 -16.02 -23.41
C ASN A 468 22.38 -15.11 -24.37
N VAL A 469 21.17 -15.51 -24.78
CA VAL A 469 20.30 -14.70 -25.65
C VAL A 469 19.84 -13.42 -24.95
N ALA A 470 19.42 -13.49 -23.68
CA ALA A 470 19.08 -12.30 -22.90
C ALA A 470 20.29 -11.35 -22.79
N ASN A 471 21.48 -11.88 -22.55
CA ASN A 471 22.71 -11.08 -22.53
C ASN A 471 22.99 -10.45 -23.90
N ALA A 472 22.82 -11.16 -25.01
CA ALA A 472 22.98 -10.60 -26.34
C ALA A 472 22.00 -9.44 -26.60
N ILE A 473 20.73 -9.57 -26.23
CA ILE A 473 19.73 -8.48 -26.31
C ILE A 473 20.23 -7.25 -25.55
N ARG A 474 20.73 -7.43 -24.31
CA ARG A 474 21.29 -6.34 -23.50
C ARG A 474 22.50 -5.68 -24.17
N GLN A 475 23.38 -6.51 -24.71
CA GLN A 475 24.59 -6.09 -25.41
C GLN A 475 24.29 -5.38 -26.73
N SER A 476 23.09 -5.54 -27.32
CA SER A 476 22.66 -4.84 -28.54
C SER A 476 21.75 -3.63 -28.31
N THR A 477 21.35 -3.36 -27.07
CA THR A 477 20.36 -2.33 -26.75
C THR A 477 20.89 -1.35 -25.70
N VAL A 478 20.76 -1.70 -24.42
CA VAL A 478 21.07 -0.83 -23.28
C VAL A 478 22.57 -0.53 -23.18
N ASN A 479 23.43 -1.54 -23.36
CA ASN A 479 24.87 -1.37 -23.17
C ASN A 479 25.50 -0.45 -24.22
N PRO A 480 25.26 -0.63 -25.54
CA PRO A 480 25.77 0.29 -26.56
C PRO A 480 25.21 1.69 -26.39
N GLN A 481 23.93 1.82 -25.98
CA GLN A 481 23.33 3.12 -25.72
C GLN A 481 24.05 3.87 -24.57
N ARG A 482 24.51 3.16 -23.54
CA ARG A 482 25.35 3.74 -22.48
C ARG A 482 26.77 4.06 -22.98
N ALA A 483 27.39 3.13 -23.70
CA ALA A 483 28.73 3.33 -24.27
C ALA A 483 28.78 4.57 -25.19
N LYS A 484 27.72 4.79 -25.98
CA LYS A 484 27.52 5.98 -26.83
C LYS A 484 27.61 7.29 -26.04
N ILE A 485 27.15 7.34 -24.79
CA ILE A 485 27.27 8.53 -23.93
C ILE A 485 28.73 8.77 -23.52
N SER A 486 29.44 7.69 -23.20
CA SER A 486 30.86 7.71 -22.85
C SER A 486 31.79 7.90 -24.06
N GLY A 487 31.24 8.18 -25.25
CA GLY A 487 32.01 8.37 -26.49
C GLY A 487 32.46 7.08 -27.18
N ASN A 488 32.10 5.91 -26.63
CA ASN A 488 32.47 4.62 -27.18
C ASN A 488 31.34 4.05 -28.04
N ARG A 489 31.51 4.07 -29.37
CA ARG A 489 30.53 3.58 -30.35
C ARG A 489 31.08 2.42 -31.17
N VAL A 490 31.56 1.38 -30.50
CA VAL A 490 32.07 0.17 -31.19
C VAL A 490 30.94 -0.60 -31.88
N TYR A 491 29.73 -0.56 -31.35
CA TYR A 491 28.62 -1.36 -31.84
C TYR A 491 27.33 -0.57 -32.03
N ASP A 492 26.46 -1.08 -32.90
CA ASP A 492 25.17 -0.50 -33.22
C ASP A 492 24.12 -0.75 -32.14
N ILE A 493 23.16 0.18 -32.05
CA ILE A 493 22.05 0.14 -31.10
C ILE A 493 20.79 -0.31 -31.83
N ARG A 494 20.22 -1.44 -31.39
CA ARG A 494 18.99 -2.01 -31.97
C ARG A 494 17.75 -1.43 -31.29
N TYR A 495 17.33 -0.25 -31.72
CA TYR A 495 16.10 0.37 -31.23
C TYR A 495 14.86 -0.48 -31.56
N GLY A 496 13.92 -0.57 -30.61
CA GLY A 496 12.64 -1.27 -30.82
C GLY A 496 12.70 -2.81 -30.78
N LEU A 497 13.87 -3.42 -30.60
CA LEU A 497 14.04 -4.88 -30.55
C LEU A 497 13.07 -5.56 -29.58
N GLY A 498 12.96 -5.06 -28.34
CA GLY A 498 12.05 -5.64 -27.35
C GLY A 498 10.57 -5.58 -27.75
N ASN A 499 10.14 -4.52 -28.43
CA ASN A 499 8.76 -4.39 -28.91
C ASN A 499 8.48 -5.34 -30.09
N ASP A 500 9.45 -5.51 -31.00
CA ASP A 500 9.31 -6.43 -32.13
C ASP A 500 9.23 -7.88 -31.65
N LEU A 501 10.16 -8.30 -30.78
CA LEU A 501 10.15 -9.64 -30.19
C LEU A 501 8.84 -9.94 -29.48
N LYS A 502 8.35 -9.01 -28.65
CA LYS A 502 7.07 -9.18 -27.94
C LYS A 502 5.88 -9.25 -28.90
N ARG A 503 5.86 -8.45 -29.96
CA ARG A 503 4.77 -8.46 -30.95
C ARG A 503 4.71 -9.80 -31.68
N LYS A 504 5.87 -10.33 -32.08
CA LYS A 504 5.98 -11.61 -32.81
C LYS A 504 5.82 -12.83 -31.89
N ALA A 505 6.04 -12.67 -30.59
CA ALA A 505 5.78 -13.69 -29.57
C ALA A 505 4.32 -14.16 -29.46
N ASN A 506 3.38 -13.53 -30.19
CA ASN A 506 2.02 -14.03 -30.33
C ASN A 506 1.93 -15.33 -31.16
N TYR A 507 2.93 -15.61 -32.01
CA TYR A 507 2.98 -16.80 -32.84
C TYR A 507 4.37 -17.44 -32.77
N ASN A 508 4.45 -18.74 -32.44
CA ASN A 508 5.73 -19.42 -32.22
C ASN A 508 6.70 -19.29 -33.41
N ASN A 509 6.21 -19.53 -34.63
CA ASN A 509 7.06 -19.48 -35.82
C ASN A 509 7.59 -18.08 -36.11
N GLU A 510 6.75 -17.04 -35.98
CA GLU A 510 7.18 -15.65 -36.20
C GLU A 510 8.20 -15.21 -35.15
N PHE A 511 8.03 -15.66 -33.90
CA PHE A 511 8.97 -15.38 -32.82
C PHE A 511 10.32 -16.03 -33.05
N ILE A 512 10.34 -17.34 -33.35
CA ILE A 512 11.59 -18.08 -33.60
C ILE A 512 12.32 -17.52 -34.82
N GLN A 513 11.58 -17.18 -35.89
CA GLN A 513 12.17 -16.53 -37.06
C GLN A 513 12.85 -15.21 -36.68
N ALA A 514 12.13 -14.32 -35.98
CA ALA A 514 12.69 -13.02 -35.60
C ALA A 514 13.86 -13.12 -34.63
N LEU A 515 13.82 -14.09 -33.72
CA LEU A 515 14.94 -14.33 -32.81
C LEU A 515 16.15 -14.85 -33.57
N THR A 516 15.96 -15.80 -34.49
CA THR A 516 17.05 -16.33 -35.33
C THR A 516 17.67 -15.24 -36.20
N ASP A 517 16.85 -14.39 -36.82
CA ASP A 517 17.32 -13.23 -37.59
C ASP A 517 18.14 -12.27 -36.71
N PHE A 518 17.69 -12.02 -35.48
CA PHE A 518 18.44 -11.22 -34.51
C PHE A 518 19.79 -11.87 -34.18
N MET A 519 19.81 -13.16 -33.86
CA MET A 519 21.01 -13.90 -33.47
C MET A 519 22.04 -13.95 -34.60
N HIS A 520 21.59 -14.22 -35.83
CA HIS A 520 22.45 -14.18 -37.01
C HIS A 520 23.08 -12.80 -37.20
N SER A 521 22.24 -11.76 -37.19
CA SER A 521 22.69 -10.38 -37.35
C SER A 521 23.63 -9.95 -36.21
N TYR A 522 23.44 -10.46 -34.98
CA TYR A 522 24.28 -10.16 -33.82
C TYR A 522 25.67 -10.77 -33.98
N ASN A 523 25.73 -12.04 -34.37
CA ASN A 523 26.99 -12.72 -34.59
C ASN A 523 27.77 -12.12 -35.78
N GLN A 524 27.06 -11.74 -36.85
CA GLN A 524 27.66 -11.07 -38.00
C GLN A 524 28.29 -9.72 -37.61
N GLU A 525 27.60 -8.91 -36.82
CA GLU A 525 28.14 -7.65 -36.27
C GLU A 525 29.40 -7.90 -35.43
N ASN A 526 29.40 -8.94 -34.59
CA ASN A 526 30.56 -9.29 -33.77
C ASN A 526 31.79 -9.62 -34.64
N VAL A 527 31.62 -10.42 -35.69
CA VAL A 527 32.70 -10.78 -36.63
C VAL A 527 33.20 -9.55 -37.38
N GLN A 528 32.27 -8.72 -37.90
CA GLN A 528 32.64 -7.50 -38.63
C GLN A 528 33.46 -6.52 -37.76
N ILE A 529 33.10 -6.38 -36.49
CA ILE A 529 33.86 -5.56 -35.54
C ILE A 529 35.21 -6.20 -35.22
N GLU A 530 35.27 -7.51 -35.02
CA GLU A 530 36.53 -8.21 -34.81
C GLU A 530 37.49 -8.02 -35.99
N GLU A 531 37.00 -8.14 -37.23
CA GLU A 531 37.76 -7.87 -38.46
C GLU A 531 38.22 -6.40 -38.53
N SER A 532 37.32 -5.46 -38.25
CA SER A 532 37.60 -4.02 -38.29
C SER A 532 38.71 -3.61 -37.30
N TYR A 533 38.80 -4.33 -36.17
CA TYR A 533 39.81 -4.11 -35.14
C TYR A 533 40.96 -5.16 -35.18
N LYS A 534 41.13 -5.88 -36.30
CA LYS A 534 42.22 -6.87 -36.50
C LYS A 534 42.33 -7.88 -35.35
N GLY A 535 41.19 -8.36 -34.86
CA GLY A 535 41.12 -9.33 -33.75
C GLY A 535 41.15 -8.70 -32.36
N HIS A 536 41.36 -7.40 -32.20
CA HIS A 536 41.49 -6.75 -30.88
C HIS A 536 40.49 -5.60 -30.68
N PRO A 537 39.17 -5.88 -30.70
CA PRO A 537 38.19 -4.84 -30.44
C PRO A 537 38.28 -4.34 -28.98
N PRO A 538 37.99 -3.05 -28.72
CA PRO A 538 38.03 -2.49 -27.37
C PRO A 538 37.09 -3.19 -26.38
N PHE A 539 36.04 -3.82 -26.90
CA PHE A 539 35.09 -4.61 -26.14
C PHE A 539 34.70 -5.82 -26.98
N ARG A 540 34.76 -7.04 -26.39
CA ARG A 540 34.34 -8.28 -27.03
C ARG A 540 32.98 -8.73 -26.50
N ARG A 541 32.14 -9.22 -27.41
CA ARG A 541 30.84 -9.84 -27.11
C ARG A 541 30.94 -11.36 -27.29
N LYS A 542 30.23 -12.13 -26.45
CA LYS A 542 30.12 -13.59 -26.58
C LYS A 542 29.30 -13.91 -27.83
N GLN A 543 29.77 -14.83 -28.67
CA GLN A 543 29.01 -15.32 -29.81
C GLN A 543 27.86 -16.22 -29.34
N LEU A 544 26.73 -16.16 -30.04
CA LEU A 544 25.63 -17.09 -29.84
C LEU A 544 25.87 -18.35 -30.65
N THR A 545 25.62 -19.50 -30.03
CA THR A 545 25.87 -20.83 -30.58
C THR A 545 24.59 -21.46 -31.12
N THR A 546 24.72 -22.54 -31.90
CA THR A 546 23.58 -23.35 -32.32
C THR A 546 22.89 -24.03 -31.15
N THR A 547 23.62 -24.33 -30.07
CA THR A 547 23.04 -24.86 -28.82
C THR A 547 22.12 -23.84 -28.15
N ASP A 548 22.52 -22.56 -28.12
CA ASP A 548 21.66 -21.50 -27.57
C ASP A 548 20.32 -21.40 -28.32
N ILE A 549 20.33 -21.59 -29.64
CA ILE A 549 19.12 -21.61 -30.47
C ILE A 549 18.26 -22.83 -30.14
N ALA A 550 18.86 -24.02 -30.08
CA ALA A 550 18.14 -25.26 -29.80
C ALA A 550 17.45 -25.20 -28.43
N GLU A 551 18.15 -24.73 -27.39
CA GLU A 551 17.57 -24.55 -26.06
C GLU A 551 16.38 -23.58 -26.07
N ILE A 552 16.45 -22.46 -26.80
CA ILE A 552 15.30 -21.56 -26.90
C ILE A 552 14.12 -22.22 -27.63
N ILE A 553 14.37 -22.98 -28.70
CA ILE A 553 13.29 -23.69 -29.42
C ILE A 553 12.60 -24.66 -28.46
N ASP A 554 13.36 -25.46 -27.72
CA ASP A 554 12.82 -26.41 -26.74
C ASP A 554 11.98 -25.68 -25.67
N LEU A 555 12.48 -24.54 -25.16
CA LEU A 555 11.75 -23.71 -24.21
C LEU A 555 10.47 -23.09 -24.82
N VAL A 556 10.48 -22.73 -26.10
CA VAL A 556 9.29 -22.19 -26.79
C VAL A 556 8.24 -23.28 -27.01
N ASP A 557 8.67 -24.50 -27.30
CA ASP A 557 7.78 -25.64 -27.46
C ASP A 557 7.14 -26.04 -26.12
N GLU A 558 7.87 -25.95 -25.01
CA GLU A 558 7.36 -26.27 -23.67
C GLU A 558 6.52 -25.14 -23.04
N TYR A 559 6.99 -23.90 -23.06
CA TYR A 559 6.38 -22.77 -22.32
C TYR A 559 5.64 -21.75 -23.21
N GLY A 560 5.75 -21.89 -24.53
CA GLY A 560 5.16 -20.98 -25.52
C GLY A 560 6.00 -19.73 -25.77
N ALA A 561 6.00 -19.26 -27.02
CA ALA A 561 6.79 -18.08 -27.43
C ALA A 561 6.44 -16.81 -26.65
N LYS A 562 5.17 -16.65 -26.25
CA LYS A 562 4.73 -15.50 -25.47
C LYS A 562 5.44 -15.40 -24.13
N THR A 563 5.62 -16.52 -23.43
CA THR A 563 6.31 -16.57 -22.13
C THR A 563 7.78 -16.28 -22.31
N ILE A 564 8.45 -16.99 -23.23
CA ILE A 564 9.88 -16.85 -23.50
C ILE A 564 10.22 -15.45 -24.01
N GLY A 565 9.45 -14.92 -24.96
CA GLY A 565 9.65 -13.57 -25.49
C GLY A 565 9.50 -12.49 -24.43
N ASN A 566 8.50 -12.59 -23.55
CA ASN A 566 8.33 -11.66 -22.45
C ASN A 566 9.49 -11.72 -21.43
N MET A 567 9.95 -12.92 -21.08
CA MET A 567 11.08 -13.10 -20.18
C MET A 567 12.39 -12.61 -20.81
N LEU A 568 12.67 -12.92 -22.07
CA LEU A 568 13.84 -12.42 -22.79
C LEU A 568 13.88 -10.89 -22.83
N VAL A 569 12.73 -10.22 -23.02
CA VAL A 569 12.66 -8.75 -22.96
C VAL A 569 12.89 -8.24 -21.54
N ALA A 570 12.32 -8.86 -20.52
CA ALA A 570 12.54 -8.45 -19.13
C ALA A 570 14.01 -8.57 -18.73
N PHE A 571 14.63 -9.74 -18.96
CA PHE A 571 16.03 -10.01 -18.61
C PHE A 571 17.04 -9.31 -19.52
N GLY A 572 16.70 -9.15 -20.81
CA GLY A 572 17.55 -8.49 -21.80
C GLY A 572 17.69 -6.98 -21.60
N TYR A 573 16.75 -6.35 -20.88
CA TYR A 573 16.87 -4.93 -20.50
C TYR A 573 17.21 -4.70 -19.02
N ALA A 574 17.25 -5.77 -18.22
CA ALA A 574 17.75 -5.73 -16.84
C ALA A 574 19.28 -5.62 -16.80
N ARG A 575 19.82 -5.09 -15.70
CA ARG A 575 21.26 -5.07 -15.44
C ARG A 575 21.70 -6.35 -14.72
N VAL A 576 22.90 -6.82 -15.01
CA VAL A 576 23.58 -7.82 -14.17
C VAL A 576 24.14 -7.08 -12.94
N PRO A 577 24.09 -7.65 -11.72
CA PRO A 577 24.80 -7.10 -10.57
C PRO A 577 26.28 -6.87 -10.92
N ARG A 578 26.88 -5.81 -10.39
CA ARG A 578 28.34 -5.69 -10.44
C ARG A 578 28.89 -6.65 -9.41
N GLU A 579 29.81 -7.52 -9.80
CA GLU A 579 30.69 -8.18 -8.83
C GLU A 579 31.35 -7.06 -8.01
N ALA A 580 31.30 -7.17 -6.69
CA ALA A 580 32.03 -6.24 -5.85
C ALA A 580 33.52 -6.45 -6.19
N ASP A 581 34.18 -5.40 -6.67
CA ASP A 581 35.61 -5.48 -6.93
C ASP A 581 36.34 -5.90 -5.64
N ASP A 582 37.02 -7.04 -5.68
CA ASP A 582 38.02 -7.50 -4.69
C ASP A 582 39.29 -6.60 -4.69
N SER A 583 39.12 -5.28 -4.85
CA SER A 583 40.20 -4.29 -4.84
C SER A 583 40.19 -3.39 -3.60
N ALA A 584 39.62 -3.88 -2.51
CA ALA A 584 39.74 -3.28 -1.18
C ALA A 584 40.57 -4.17 -0.22
N THR A 585 41.73 -4.62 -0.70
CA THR A 585 42.85 -5.00 0.16
C THR A 585 44.13 -4.46 -0.47
N GLU A 586 44.48 -3.25 -0.09
CA GLU A 586 45.85 -2.81 0.21
C GLU A 586 45.82 -1.68 1.24
#